data_AF-A0A379FKL1-F1
#
_entry.id   AF-A0A379FKL1-F1
#
_cell.length_a   1.000
_cell.length_b   1.000
_cell.length_c   1.000
_cell.angle_alpha   90.00
_cell.angle_beta   90.00
_cell.angle_gamma   90.00
#
_symmetry.space_group_name_H-M   'P 1'
#
loop_
_entity.id
_entity.type
_entity.pdbx_description
1 polymer ?
#
loop_
_entity_poly.entity_id
_entity_poly.type
_entity_poly.pdbx_seq_one_letter_code
_entity_poly.pdbx_strand_id
1 'polypeptide(L)'
;MNGWVPNGNKIAASNIPGISIQVKAMEIGFLNTRYGPPTLANPAAWGIPNPYWTITIKKTGQVTQGGNLKAGLVGKLTQHNPAPHNSTWNLTSLNIPAGAIKINVLKCSTKATSYNVNLGTWYDTQFKAIGSTSNSVNIPITLSCAAGTNLKVTVTSSAGYVDTNTGKIKLSGQGQATGVAIQLLDRNSTPIKLNSKFTLQNNVAGGDYIFNWKARYIKTANNITAGTANSTASVNIRYE
;
A
#
# COMPACT_ATOMS: atom_id res chain seq x y z
N MET A 1 -3.33 -23.33 23.70
CA MET A 1 -3.69 -22.61 22.46
C MET A 1 -2.44 -21.92 21.94
N ASN A 2 -2.39 -21.45 20.68
CA ASN A 2 -1.17 -21.03 19.96
C ASN A 2 -0.34 -19.86 20.59
N GLY A 3 -0.60 -19.47 21.83
CA GLY A 3 0.01 -18.37 22.56
C GLY A 3 -0.83 -17.09 22.59
N TRP A 4 -1.93 -17.04 21.82
CA TRP A 4 -2.86 -15.91 21.85
C TRP A 4 -3.70 -15.91 23.13
N VAL A 5 -3.52 -14.87 23.93
CA VAL A 5 -4.25 -14.65 25.19
C VAL A 5 -5.25 -13.50 24.98
N PRO A 6 -6.56 -13.77 25.02
CA PRO A 6 -7.57 -12.72 24.90
C PRO A 6 -7.56 -11.77 26.09
N ASN A 7 -7.64 -10.47 25.83
CA ASN A 7 -7.84 -9.43 26.86
C ASN A 7 -9.32 -9.37 27.34
N GLY A 8 -9.64 -8.38 28.18
CA GLY A 8 -11.01 -8.15 28.67
C GLY A 8 -12.07 -7.99 27.57
N ASN A 9 -11.67 -7.49 26.40
CA ASN A 9 -12.52 -7.33 25.22
C ASN A 9 -12.56 -8.59 24.31
N LYS A 10 -12.02 -9.71 24.80
CA LYS A 10 -11.93 -10.99 24.08
C LYS A 10 -11.13 -10.92 22.77
N ILE A 11 -10.14 -10.04 22.72
CA ILE A 11 -9.23 -9.84 21.58
C ILE A 11 -7.83 -10.23 22.02
N ALA A 12 -7.13 -11.03 21.21
CA ALA A 12 -5.75 -11.43 21.47
C ALA A 12 -4.79 -10.81 20.44
N ALA A 13 -3.62 -10.35 20.88
CA ALA A 13 -2.57 -9.92 19.97
C ALA A 13 -2.04 -11.13 19.17
N SER A 14 -1.85 -10.94 17.86
CA SER A 14 -1.23 -11.96 17.02
C SER A 14 0.30 -11.88 17.08
N ASN A 15 0.98 -12.77 16.35
CA ASN A 15 2.43 -12.68 16.12
C ASN A 15 2.82 -11.54 15.15
N ILE A 16 1.86 -10.81 14.58
CA ILE A 16 2.08 -9.68 13.69
C ILE A 16 1.68 -8.39 14.44
N PRO A 17 2.63 -7.47 14.69
CA PRO A 17 2.33 -6.19 15.35
C PRO A 17 1.21 -5.41 14.66
N GLY A 18 0.27 -4.86 15.46
CA GLY A 18 -0.89 -4.13 14.94
C GLY A 18 -2.03 -5.00 14.39
N ILE A 19 -1.86 -6.33 14.37
CA ILE A 19 -2.93 -7.29 14.06
C ILE A 19 -3.32 -8.06 15.32
N SER A 20 -4.62 -8.11 15.57
CA SER A 20 -5.23 -8.91 16.63
C SER A 20 -6.29 -9.84 16.08
N ILE A 21 -6.57 -10.89 16.83
CA ILE A 21 -7.52 -11.94 16.47
C ILE A 21 -8.60 -12.02 17.53
N GLN A 22 -9.83 -12.23 17.08
CA GLN A 22 -10.97 -12.56 17.92
C GLN A 22 -11.57 -13.87 17.42
N VAL A 23 -11.68 -14.85 18.31
CA VAL A 23 -12.20 -16.19 17.99
C VAL A 23 -13.50 -16.41 18.74
N LYS A 24 -14.53 -16.85 18.02
CA LYS A 24 -15.86 -17.12 18.55
C LYS A 24 -16.30 -18.53 18.14
N ALA A 25 -16.77 -19.31 19.10
CA ALA A 25 -17.62 -20.46 18.83
C ALA A 25 -19.06 -19.97 18.74
N MET A 26 -19.72 -20.14 17.60
CA MET A 26 -21.09 -19.68 17.42
C MET A 26 -22.05 -20.44 18.33
N GLU A 27 -23.15 -19.80 18.72
CA GLU A 27 -24.08 -20.23 19.79
C GLU A 27 -23.49 -20.32 21.21
N ILE A 28 -22.16 -20.22 21.37
CA ILE A 28 -21.48 -20.31 22.66
C ILE A 28 -20.93 -18.95 23.12
N GLY A 29 -20.06 -18.34 22.32
CA GLY A 29 -19.39 -17.09 22.65
C GLY A 29 -17.91 -17.06 22.26
N PHE A 30 -17.23 -16.00 22.70
CA PHE A 30 -15.80 -15.84 22.48
C PHE A 30 -14.96 -16.79 23.34
N LEU A 31 -13.66 -16.84 23.09
CA LEU A 31 -12.73 -17.58 23.96
C LEU A 31 -12.89 -17.17 25.44
N ASN A 32 -12.72 -18.14 26.33
CA ASN A 32 -12.92 -18.00 27.78
C ASN A 32 -14.38 -17.68 28.18
N THR A 33 -15.35 -18.02 27.34
CA THR A 33 -16.78 -18.04 27.71
C THR A 33 -17.18 -19.46 28.14
N ARG A 34 -17.97 -19.54 29.21
CA ARG A 34 -18.65 -20.78 29.61
C ARG A 34 -20.09 -20.72 29.13
N TYR A 35 -20.62 -21.85 28.71
CA TYR A 35 -21.99 -22.03 28.25
C TYR A 35 -22.57 -23.28 28.91
N GLY A 36 -23.83 -23.19 29.35
CA GLY A 36 -24.52 -24.24 30.10
C GLY A 36 -25.78 -23.69 30.78
N PRO A 37 -26.66 -24.55 31.31
CA PRO A 37 -27.91 -24.10 31.93
C PRO A 37 -27.63 -23.19 33.13
N PRO A 38 -28.51 -22.21 33.39
CA PRO A 38 -28.33 -21.25 34.48
C PRO A 38 -28.38 -21.88 35.88
N THR A 39 -28.90 -23.12 36.03
CA THR A 39 -28.98 -23.80 37.33
C THR A 39 -28.82 -25.32 37.20
N LEU A 40 -28.32 -25.95 38.29
CA LEU A 40 -28.24 -27.41 38.47
C LEU A 40 -29.63 -28.07 38.57
N ALA A 41 -30.70 -27.28 38.73
CA ALA A 41 -32.06 -27.76 38.97
C ALA A 41 -32.78 -28.22 37.69
N ASN A 42 -32.26 -27.89 36.51
CA ASN A 42 -32.82 -28.33 35.24
C ASN A 42 -31.71 -28.74 34.26
N PRO A 43 -31.14 -29.95 34.39
CA PRO A 43 -30.06 -30.44 33.53
C PRO A 43 -30.50 -30.80 32.09
N ALA A 44 -31.61 -30.22 31.60
CA ALA A 44 -32.20 -30.53 30.30
C ALA A 44 -31.18 -30.41 29.15
N ALA A 45 -31.38 -31.28 28.15
CA ALA A 45 -30.58 -31.42 26.95
C ALA A 45 -30.32 -30.08 26.27
N TRP A 46 -29.15 -29.50 26.54
CA TRP A 46 -28.67 -28.33 25.81
C TRP A 46 -28.02 -28.82 24.52
N GLY A 47 -28.44 -28.23 23.41
CA GLY A 47 -27.92 -28.52 22.09
C GLY A 47 -27.08 -27.37 21.57
N ILE A 48 -26.09 -27.69 20.74
CA ILE A 48 -25.40 -26.71 19.90
C ILE A 48 -25.80 -27.06 18.47
N PRO A 49 -26.94 -26.55 17.97
CA PRO A 49 -27.53 -27.06 16.74
C PRO A 49 -26.66 -26.79 15.51
N ASN A 50 -25.90 -25.69 15.49
CA ASN A 50 -25.07 -25.29 14.34
C ASN A 50 -23.67 -24.81 14.79
N PRO A 51 -22.80 -25.71 15.29
CA PRO A 51 -21.51 -25.32 15.81
C PRO A 51 -20.54 -24.99 14.66
N TYR A 52 -20.16 -23.73 14.53
CA TYR A 52 -19.03 -23.33 13.71
C TYR A 52 -18.19 -22.27 14.42
N TRP A 53 -16.95 -22.13 13.96
CA TRP A 53 -16.01 -21.16 14.49
C TRP A 53 -15.90 -19.97 13.56
N THR A 54 -15.85 -18.78 14.13
CA THR A 54 -15.56 -17.54 13.43
C THR A 54 -14.24 -16.98 13.93
N ILE A 55 -13.35 -16.64 13.00
CA ILE A 55 -12.12 -15.90 13.26
C ILE A 55 -12.28 -14.51 12.64
N THR A 56 -12.22 -13.48 13.47
CA THR A 56 -12.18 -12.09 13.02
C THR A 56 -10.77 -11.54 13.17
N ILE A 57 -10.19 -11.12 12.05
CA ILE A 57 -8.91 -10.42 12.01
C ILE A 57 -9.19 -8.94 12.19
N LYS A 58 -8.57 -8.32 13.20
CA LYS A 58 -8.73 -6.90 13.53
C LYS A 58 -7.40 -6.17 13.38
N LYS A 59 -7.42 -5.07 12.64
CA LYS A 59 -6.32 -4.10 12.68
C LYS A 59 -6.47 -3.26 13.95
N THR A 60 -5.56 -3.44 14.90
CA THR A 60 -5.55 -2.76 16.20
C THR A 60 -4.41 -1.77 16.35
N GLY A 61 -3.51 -1.69 15.36
CA GLY A 61 -2.44 -0.70 15.29
C GLY A 61 -1.89 -0.55 13.87
N GLN A 62 -0.82 0.22 13.73
CA GLN A 62 -0.08 0.30 12.47
C GLN A 62 0.62 -1.04 12.19
N VAL A 63 0.44 -1.54 10.97
CA VAL A 63 1.03 -2.82 10.54
C VAL A 63 2.14 -2.50 9.54
N THR A 64 3.39 -2.60 9.99
CA THR A 64 4.57 -2.27 9.19
C THR A 64 5.24 -3.51 8.59
N GLN A 65 4.92 -4.69 9.10
CA GLN A 65 5.47 -5.97 8.67
C GLN A 65 4.33 -6.95 8.40
N GLY A 66 4.27 -7.48 7.17
CA GLY A 66 3.37 -8.56 6.81
C GLY A 66 3.94 -9.92 7.19
N GLY A 67 3.15 -10.97 7.04
CA GLY A 67 3.59 -12.33 7.37
C GLY A 67 2.42 -13.30 7.49
N ASN A 68 2.75 -14.55 7.83
CA ASN A 68 1.74 -15.55 8.13
C ASN A 68 1.33 -15.45 9.60
N LEU A 69 0.04 -15.58 9.90
CA LEU A 69 -0.40 -15.79 11.27
C LEU A 69 0.15 -17.12 11.79
N LYS A 70 0.47 -17.14 13.09
CA LYS A 70 1.02 -18.32 13.77
C LYS A 70 0.06 -19.49 13.66
N ALA A 71 0.55 -20.59 13.13
CA ALA A 71 -0.18 -21.85 13.00
C ALA A 71 -0.47 -22.49 14.36
N GLY A 72 -1.42 -23.42 14.37
CA GLY A 72 -1.74 -24.29 15.50
C GLY A 72 -3.14 -24.11 16.07
N LEU A 73 -3.38 -24.75 17.21
CA LEU A 73 -4.67 -24.77 17.90
C LEU A 73 -5.01 -23.40 18.49
N VAL A 74 -6.07 -22.76 17.99
CA VAL A 74 -6.49 -21.40 18.40
C VAL A 74 -7.77 -21.36 19.21
N GLY A 75 -8.57 -22.42 19.17
CA GLY A 75 -9.82 -22.52 19.92
C GLY A 75 -10.14 -23.97 20.25
N LYS A 76 -10.77 -24.19 21.40
CA LYS A 76 -11.19 -25.51 21.84
C LYS A 76 -12.48 -25.37 22.61
N LEU A 77 -13.49 -26.16 22.24
CA LEU A 77 -14.73 -26.28 22.98
C LEU A 77 -14.71 -27.58 23.75
N THR A 78 -14.86 -27.49 25.07
CA THR A 78 -14.86 -28.65 25.96
C THR A 78 -16.13 -28.69 26.79
N GLN A 79 -16.66 -29.88 26.98
CA GLN A 79 -17.74 -30.15 27.93
C GLN A 79 -17.14 -30.78 29.18
N HIS A 80 -17.49 -30.25 30.34
CA HIS A 80 -17.09 -30.80 31.63
C HIS A 80 -18.31 -31.45 32.29
N ASN A 81 -18.25 -32.75 32.54
CA ASN A 81 -19.32 -33.53 33.14
C ASN A 81 -18.84 -34.03 34.51
N PRO A 82 -19.34 -33.49 35.63
CA PRO A 82 -18.89 -33.88 36.96
C PRO A 82 -19.47 -35.23 37.43
N ALA A 83 -20.57 -35.70 36.82
CA ALA A 83 -21.26 -36.93 37.16
C ALA A 83 -21.58 -37.76 35.90
N PRO A 84 -21.68 -39.10 35.99
CA PRO A 84 -21.38 -39.92 37.17
C PRO A 84 -19.88 -40.01 37.48
N HIS A 85 -19.01 -39.68 36.51
CA HIS A 85 -17.57 -39.55 36.68
C HIS A 85 -17.10 -38.20 36.17
N ASN A 86 -16.17 -37.59 36.90
CA ASN A 86 -15.58 -36.31 36.54
C ASN A 86 -14.77 -36.44 35.23
N SER A 87 -15.36 -36.00 34.12
CA SER A 87 -14.79 -36.15 32.78
C SER A 87 -14.84 -34.84 32.00
N THR A 88 -13.88 -34.66 31.10
CA THR A 88 -13.84 -33.51 30.20
C THR A 88 -13.70 -34.00 28.76
N TRP A 89 -14.68 -33.66 27.94
CA TRP A 89 -14.77 -34.08 26.54
C TRP A 89 -14.40 -32.92 25.64
N ASN A 90 -13.63 -33.18 24.58
CA ASN A 90 -13.40 -32.19 23.53
C ASN A 90 -14.50 -32.32 22.50
N LEU A 91 -15.35 -31.31 22.39
CA LEU A 91 -16.42 -31.31 21.40
C LEU A 91 -15.89 -30.92 20.02
N THR A 92 -15.12 -29.84 19.96
CA THR A 92 -14.52 -29.35 18.72
C THR A 92 -13.27 -28.53 19.01
N SER A 93 -12.42 -28.40 18.00
CA SER A 93 -11.20 -27.62 18.03
C SER A 93 -11.02 -26.87 16.73
N LEU A 94 -10.51 -25.65 16.84
CA LEU A 94 -10.17 -24.80 15.71
C LEU A 94 -8.65 -24.72 15.57
N ASN A 95 -8.15 -25.19 14.44
CA ASN A 95 -6.73 -25.16 14.10
C ASN A 95 -6.49 -24.26 12.89
N ILE A 96 -5.45 -23.42 12.95
CA ILE A 96 -4.98 -22.64 11.79
C ILE A 96 -3.78 -23.39 11.19
N PRO A 97 -3.88 -23.91 9.95
CA PRO A 97 -2.73 -24.50 9.26
C PRO A 97 -1.62 -23.47 9.00
N ALA A 98 -0.39 -23.95 8.83
CA ALA A 98 0.73 -23.09 8.44
C ALA A 98 0.44 -22.42 7.09
N GLY A 99 0.63 -21.10 7.02
CA GLY A 99 0.42 -20.31 5.80
C GLY A 99 -1.05 -20.09 5.41
N ALA A 100 -2.02 -20.57 6.20
CA ALA A 100 -3.45 -20.44 5.85
C ALA A 100 -3.95 -19.00 5.81
N ILE A 101 -3.38 -18.12 6.65
CA ILE A 101 -3.74 -16.70 6.70
C ILE A 101 -2.46 -15.86 6.60
N LYS A 102 -2.35 -15.11 5.51
CA LYS A 102 -1.24 -14.19 5.24
C LYS A 102 -1.73 -12.74 5.30
N ILE A 103 -1.09 -11.95 6.14
CA ILE A 103 -1.29 -10.50 6.20
C ILE A 103 -0.28 -9.85 5.26
N ASN A 104 -0.77 -9.16 4.24
CA ASN A 104 0.05 -8.36 3.35
C ASN A 104 0.10 -6.92 3.86
N VAL A 105 1.29 -6.32 3.82
CA VAL A 105 1.48 -4.89 4.07
C VAL A 105 1.93 -4.25 2.77
N LEU A 106 1.20 -3.23 2.36
CA LEU A 106 1.54 -2.44 1.19
C LEU A 106 2.82 -1.65 1.50
N LYS A 107 3.84 -1.85 0.68
CA LYS A 107 5.12 -1.15 0.80
C LYS A 107 5.72 -0.97 -0.58
N CYS A 108 6.30 0.20 -0.82
CA CYS A 108 7.21 0.43 -1.93
C CYS A 108 8.45 1.15 -1.41
N SER A 109 9.62 0.75 -1.89
CA SER A 109 10.88 1.48 -1.69
C SER A 109 11.38 2.02 -3.02
N THR A 110 11.97 3.21 -3.00
CA THR A 110 12.67 3.77 -4.15
C THR A 110 14.02 3.09 -4.31
N LYS A 111 14.42 2.76 -5.56
CA LYS A 111 15.76 2.21 -5.82
C LYS A 111 16.86 3.26 -5.87
N ALA A 112 16.51 4.51 -6.12
CA ALA A 112 17.40 5.66 -6.06
C ALA A 112 16.63 6.87 -5.53
N THR A 113 17.36 7.80 -4.91
CA THR A 113 16.82 9.03 -4.33
C THR A 113 16.91 10.23 -5.28
N SER A 114 17.75 10.15 -6.32
CA SER A 114 17.90 11.16 -7.35
C SER A 114 18.16 10.52 -8.71
N TYR A 115 17.71 11.20 -9.77
CA TYR A 115 17.95 10.82 -11.16
C TYR A 115 18.40 12.05 -11.94
N ASN A 116 19.58 11.99 -12.56
CA ASN A 116 20.05 13.03 -13.46
C ASN A 116 19.66 12.65 -14.90
N VAL A 117 18.88 13.51 -15.55
CA VAL A 117 18.35 13.29 -16.90
C VAL A 117 18.95 14.34 -17.82
N ASN A 118 19.91 13.92 -18.66
CA ASN A 118 20.52 14.81 -19.64
C ASN A 118 19.62 14.93 -20.87
N LEU A 119 19.02 16.10 -21.09
CA LEU A 119 18.18 16.40 -22.26
C LEU A 119 18.99 16.81 -23.50
N GLY A 120 20.31 16.96 -23.35
CA GLY A 120 21.23 17.38 -24.40
C GLY A 120 21.16 18.87 -24.72
N THR A 121 21.91 19.26 -25.75
CA THR A 121 21.97 20.63 -26.27
C THR A 121 21.15 20.72 -27.54
N TRP A 122 20.39 21.80 -27.69
CA TRP A 122 19.46 22.00 -28.81
C TRP A 122 19.61 23.40 -29.39
N TYR A 123 19.46 23.51 -30.71
CA TYR A 123 19.42 24.79 -31.41
C TYR A 123 17.99 25.32 -31.44
N ASP A 124 17.84 26.63 -31.28
CA ASP A 124 16.55 27.34 -31.37
C ASP A 124 15.87 27.12 -32.74
N THR A 125 16.65 27.00 -33.82
CA THR A 125 16.18 26.72 -35.18
C THR A 125 15.42 25.39 -35.31
N GLN A 126 15.58 24.46 -34.37
CA GLN A 126 14.85 23.20 -34.32
C GLN A 126 13.43 23.36 -33.74
N PHE A 127 13.14 24.50 -33.08
CA PHE A 127 11.84 24.80 -32.50
C PHE A 127 11.06 25.81 -33.36
N LYS A 128 10.39 25.29 -34.40
CA LYS A 128 9.72 26.09 -35.43
C LYS A 128 8.54 26.93 -34.91
N ALA A 129 7.75 26.40 -33.98
CA ALA A 129 6.56 27.07 -33.45
C ALA A 129 6.41 26.85 -31.94
N ILE A 130 5.57 27.65 -31.27
CA ILE A 130 5.17 27.37 -29.90
C ILE A 130 4.57 25.96 -29.85
N GLY A 131 5.03 25.14 -28.90
CA GLY A 131 4.67 23.74 -28.80
C GLY A 131 5.61 22.77 -29.54
N SER A 132 6.56 23.26 -30.37
CA SER A 132 7.64 22.41 -30.89
C SER A 132 8.46 21.83 -29.73
N THR A 133 8.94 20.60 -29.89
CA THR A 133 9.63 19.89 -28.81
C THR A 133 10.93 19.23 -29.27
N SER A 134 11.84 19.03 -28.32
CA SER A 134 13.00 18.17 -28.51
C SER A 134 12.59 16.69 -28.54
N ASN A 135 13.57 15.82 -28.82
CA ASN A 135 13.44 14.39 -28.55
C ASN A 135 13.20 14.16 -27.05
N SER A 136 12.42 13.11 -26.74
CA SER A 136 12.16 12.68 -25.38
C SER A 136 13.26 11.79 -24.84
N VAL A 137 13.65 12.04 -23.59
CA VAL A 137 14.61 11.23 -22.85
C VAL A 137 13.87 10.51 -21.72
N ASN A 138 14.11 9.22 -21.55
CA ASN A 138 13.47 8.42 -20.52
C ASN A 138 13.99 8.79 -19.13
N ILE A 139 13.09 8.76 -18.15
CA ILE A 139 13.37 8.95 -16.73
C ILE A 139 13.19 7.58 -16.04
N PRO A 140 14.29 6.92 -15.61
CA PRO A 140 14.25 5.53 -15.14
C PRO A 140 13.85 5.42 -13.65
N ILE A 141 12.79 6.12 -13.22
CA ILE A 141 12.29 6.01 -11.84
C ILE A 141 11.79 4.58 -11.59
N THR A 142 12.47 3.89 -10.67
CA THR A 142 12.18 2.49 -10.34
C THR A 142 11.88 2.33 -8.85
N LEU A 143 10.79 1.63 -8.55
CA LEU A 143 10.36 1.23 -7.21
C LEU A 143 10.42 -0.30 -7.07
N SER A 144 10.61 -0.77 -5.85
CA SER A 144 10.35 -2.17 -5.47
C SER A 144 9.10 -2.21 -4.59
N CYS A 145 8.02 -2.80 -5.09
CA CYS A 145 6.70 -2.76 -4.49
C CYS A 145 6.19 -4.14 -4.04
N ALA A 146 5.40 -4.18 -2.98
CA ALA A 146 4.59 -5.33 -2.62
C ALA A 146 3.36 -5.42 -3.54
N ALA A 147 2.95 -6.64 -3.86
CA ALA A 147 1.78 -6.90 -4.71
C ALA A 147 0.51 -6.27 -4.10
N GLY A 148 -0.31 -5.66 -4.95
CA GLY A 148 -1.57 -5.00 -4.55
C GLY A 148 -1.40 -3.56 -4.07
N THR A 149 -0.20 -2.98 -4.11
CA THR A 149 0.01 -1.59 -3.71
C THR A 149 -0.62 -0.62 -4.71
N ASN A 150 -1.31 0.41 -4.22
CA ASN A 150 -1.76 1.52 -5.07
C ASN A 150 -0.79 2.69 -4.96
N LEU A 151 -0.26 3.15 -6.10
CA LEU A 151 0.68 4.24 -6.20
C LEU A 151 -0.04 5.53 -6.57
N LYS A 152 0.06 6.52 -5.67
CA LYS A 152 -0.30 7.91 -5.94
C LYS A 152 0.97 8.74 -6.04
N VAL A 153 0.98 9.69 -6.96
CA VAL A 153 2.14 10.55 -7.19
C VAL A 153 1.72 12.01 -7.26
N THR A 154 2.56 12.88 -6.71
CA THR A 154 2.50 14.33 -6.91
C THR A 154 3.88 14.81 -7.34
N VAL A 155 3.94 15.53 -8.46
CA VAL A 155 5.20 16.13 -8.94
C VAL A 155 5.22 17.62 -8.62
N THR A 156 6.27 18.09 -7.98
CA THR A 156 6.48 19.51 -7.67
C THR A 156 7.82 19.99 -8.23
N SER A 157 7.99 21.31 -8.36
CA SER A 157 9.26 21.92 -8.76
C SER A 157 9.52 23.19 -7.97
N SER A 158 10.76 23.33 -7.45
CA SER A 158 11.22 24.55 -6.78
C SER A 158 11.47 25.69 -7.77
N ALA A 159 11.70 25.39 -9.05
CA ALA A 159 11.84 26.40 -10.11
C ALA A 159 10.49 27.06 -10.47
N GLY A 160 9.38 26.45 -10.06
CA GLY A 160 8.02 26.84 -10.44
C GLY A 160 7.58 26.23 -11.78
N TYR A 161 6.42 26.69 -12.25
CA TYR A 161 5.71 26.07 -13.38
C TYR A 161 5.44 27.09 -14.48
N VAL A 162 5.53 26.65 -15.73
CA VAL A 162 4.98 27.39 -16.87
C VAL A 162 3.51 27.02 -17.06
N ASP A 163 3.20 25.73 -16.93
CA ASP A 163 1.83 25.22 -17.04
C ASP A 163 1.73 23.88 -16.31
N THR A 164 0.97 23.85 -15.22
CA THR A 164 0.77 22.66 -14.39
C THR A 164 -0.10 21.61 -15.06
N ASN A 165 -1.02 21.99 -15.95
CA ASN A 165 -1.94 21.06 -16.61
C ASN A 165 -1.26 20.24 -17.70
N THR A 166 -0.21 20.79 -18.31
CA THR A 166 0.51 20.14 -19.40
C THR A 166 1.97 19.82 -19.07
N GLY A 167 2.30 19.71 -17.78
CA GLY A 167 3.59 19.16 -17.36
C GLY A 167 4.79 20.07 -17.58
N LYS A 168 4.60 21.38 -17.77
CA LYS A 168 5.67 22.31 -18.13
C LYS A 168 6.28 22.98 -16.90
N ILE A 169 7.55 22.67 -16.65
CA ILE A 169 8.37 23.17 -15.54
C ILE A 169 9.23 24.33 -16.02
N LYS A 170 9.38 25.36 -15.17
CA LYS A 170 10.30 26.47 -15.42
C LYS A 170 11.76 26.00 -15.37
N LEU A 171 12.60 26.69 -16.11
CA LEU A 171 14.04 26.56 -15.98
C LEU A 171 14.52 27.21 -14.68
N SER A 172 15.73 26.86 -14.26
CA SER A 172 16.40 27.39 -13.07
C SER A 172 17.88 27.62 -13.33
N GLY A 173 18.47 28.55 -12.59
CA GLY A 173 19.88 28.91 -12.68
C GLY A 173 20.11 30.28 -13.32
N GLN A 174 21.34 30.79 -13.20
CA GLN A 174 21.75 32.03 -13.84
C GLN A 174 22.02 31.80 -15.35
N GLY A 175 21.76 32.83 -16.16
CA GLY A 175 21.96 32.75 -17.62
C GLY A 175 21.07 31.71 -18.30
N GLN A 176 19.89 31.45 -17.73
CA GLN A 176 18.95 30.48 -18.27
C GLN A 176 18.32 30.95 -19.59
N ALA A 177 18.03 29.99 -20.46
CA ALA A 177 17.31 30.24 -21.69
C ALA A 177 15.90 30.77 -21.40
N THR A 178 15.33 31.55 -22.33
CA THR A 178 13.93 31.99 -22.26
C THR A 178 13.13 31.45 -23.44
N GLY A 179 11.80 31.45 -23.33
CA GLY A 179 10.91 30.93 -24.38
C GLY A 179 10.89 29.41 -24.52
N VAL A 180 11.49 28.68 -23.58
CA VAL A 180 11.49 27.22 -23.49
C VAL A 180 11.17 26.75 -22.06
N ALA A 181 10.64 25.54 -21.95
CA ALA A 181 10.37 24.86 -20.68
C ALA A 181 10.77 23.38 -20.78
N ILE A 182 10.88 22.71 -19.63
CA ILE A 182 10.98 21.23 -19.58
C ILE A 182 9.58 20.67 -19.41
N GLN A 183 9.18 19.74 -20.27
CA GLN A 183 7.91 19.04 -20.19
C GLN A 183 8.10 17.60 -19.70
N LEU A 184 7.35 17.21 -18.67
CA LEU A 184 7.27 15.83 -18.20
C LEU A 184 6.10 15.09 -18.86
N LEU A 185 6.37 13.87 -19.31
CA LEU A 185 5.41 12.97 -19.95
C LEU A 185 5.40 11.61 -19.26
N ASP A 186 4.26 10.95 -19.29
CA ASP A 186 4.11 9.57 -18.83
C ASP A 186 4.65 8.57 -19.87
N ARG A 187 4.48 7.27 -19.58
CA ARG A 187 4.93 6.18 -20.45
C ARG A 187 4.29 6.20 -21.85
N ASN A 188 3.08 6.75 -21.95
CA ASN A 188 2.31 6.88 -23.16
C ASN A 188 2.57 8.23 -23.85
N SER A 189 3.58 8.99 -23.41
CA SER A 189 3.91 10.32 -23.90
C SER A 189 2.80 11.37 -23.65
N THR A 190 1.95 11.14 -22.64
CA THR A 190 0.90 12.08 -22.22
C THR A 190 1.47 13.05 -21.20
N PRO A 191 1.17 14.37 -21.27
CA PRO A 191 1.62 15.34 -20.28
C PRO A 191 1.20 14.97 -18.85
N ILE A 192 2.17 14.99 -17.94
CA ILE A 192 1.92 14.73 -16.51
C ILE A 192 1.45 16.02 -15.85
N LYS A 193 0.31 15.97 -15.16
CA LYS A 193 -0.15 17.12 -14.35
C LYS A 193 0.78 17.33 -13.16
N LEU A 194 1.18 18.58 -12.96
CA LEU A 194 2.06 18.99 -11.86
C LEU A 194 1.23 19.56 -10.71
N ASN A 195 1.83 19.60 -9.52
CA ASN A 195 1.24 20.13 -8.30
C ASN A 195 -0.16 19.58 -7.98
N SER A 196 -0.44 18.35 -8.43
CA SER A 196 -1.71 17.67 -8.21
C SER A 196 -1.45 16.18 -7.99
N LYS A 197 -2.21 15.59 -7.07
CA LYS A 197 -2.13 14.16 -6.79
C LYS A 197 -2.87 13.40 -7.87
N PHE A 198 -2.22 12.43 -8.49
CA PHE A 198 -2.85 11.52 -9.43
C PHE A 198 -2.52 10.05 -9.11
N THR A 199 -3.33 9.15 -9.65
CA THR A 199 -3.08 7.72 -9.56
C THR A 199 -2.09 7.33 -10.64
N LEU A 200 -0.93 6.80 -10.25
CA LEU A 200 0.04 6.28 -11.19
C LEU A 200 -0.33 4.85 -11.62
N GLN A 201 -0.63 3.99 -10.65
CA GLN A 201 -1.03 2.61 -10.88
C GLN A 201 -1.75 2.06 -9.66
N ASN A 202 -2.86 1.36 -9.86
CA ASN A 202 -3.51 0.58 -8.82
C ASN A 202 -3.09 -0.89 -8.93
N ASN A 203 -3.10 -1.61 -7.80
CA ASN A 203 -2.81 -3.03 -7.75
C ASN A 203 -1.50 -3.42 -8.46
N VAL A 204 -0.41 -2.74 -8.15
CA VAL A 204 0.92 -3.03 -8.74
C VAL A 204 1.31 -4.49 -8.44
N ALA A 205 1.90 -5.18 -9.42
CA ALA A 205 2.45 -6.51 -9.21
C ALA A 205 3.59 -6.48 -8.18
N GLY A 206 3.81 -7.59 -7.47
CA GLY A 206 4.96 -7.68 -6.57
C GLY A 206 6.27 -7.63 -7.34
N GLY A 207 7.24 -6.85 -6.85
CA GLY A 207 8.56 -6.70 -7.46
C GLY A 207 8.80 -5.29 -8.00
N ASP A 208 9.60 -5.19 -9.06
CA ASP A 208 10.02 -3.92 -9.63
C ASP A 208 8.92 -3.26 -10.46
N TYR A 209 8.71 -1.97 -10.21
CA TYR A 209 7.82 -1.12 -10.98
C TYR A 209 8.57 0.10 -11.50
N ILE A 210 8.62 0.23 -12.83
CA ILE A 210 9.31 1.33 -13.52
C ILE A 210 8.25 2.29 -14.06
N PHE A 211 8.40 3.57 -13.77
CA PHE A 211 7.42 4.60 -14.17
C PHE A 211 7.39 4.79 -15.70
N ASN A 212 8.53 4.59 -16.37
CA ASN A 212 8.75 4.84 -17.80
C ASN A 212 8.37 6.27 -18.22
N TRP A 213 8.57 7.24 -17.34
CA TRP A 213 8.32 8.64 -17.68
C TRP A 213 9.38 9.18 -18.65
N LYS A 214 9.09 10.33 -19.24
CA LYS A 214 9.98 11.00 -20.18
C LYS A 214 10.04 12.49 -19.89
N ALA A 215 11.14 13.12 -20.27
CA ALA A 215 11.30 14.56 -20.27
C ALA A 215 11.74 15.04 -21.67
N ARG A 216 11.34 16.26 -22.03
CA ARG A 216 11.76 16.94 -23.26
C ARG A 216 11.71 18.46 -23.09
N TYR A 217 12.42 19.21 -23.92
CA TYR A 217 12.21 20.65 -24.05
C TYR A 217 10.98 20.94 -24.90
N ILE A 218 10.27 22.04 -24.59
CA ILE A 218 9.14 22.55 -25.35
C ILE A 218 9.24 24.08 -25.49
N LYS A 219 9.01 24.60 -26.70
CA LYS A 219 8.95 26.03 -26.96
C LYS A 219 7.65 26.63 -26.42
N THR A 220 7.75 27.73 -25.67
CA THR A 220 6.63 28.37 -24.95
C THR A 220 6.41 29.83 -25.34
N ALA A 221 7.36 30.46 -26.04
CA ALA A 221 7.23 31.82 -26.57
C ALA A 221 7.73 31.89 -28.03
N ASN A 222 7.43 33.00 -28.71
CA ASN A 222 7.82 33.20 -30.11
C ASN A 222 9.35 33.20 -30.30
N ASN A 223 10.06 33.86 -29.38
CA ASN A 223 11.51 34.00 -29.41
C ASN A 223 12.14 33.15 -28.30
N ILE A 224 13.24 32.48 -28.64
CA ILE A 224 14.08 31.76 -27.68
C ILE A 224 15.36 32.58 -27.51
N THR A 225 15.76 32.85 -26.27
CA THR A 225 17.11 33.34 -25.98
C THR A 225 17.98 32.18 -25.54
N ALA A 226 19.17 32.05 -26.11
CA ALA A 226 20.11 31.01 -25.73
C ALA A 226 20.52 31.13 -24.26
N GLY A 227 20.78 29.99 -23.61
CA GLY A 227 21.16 29.93 -22.21
C GLY A 227 21.09 28.52 -21.66
N THR A 228 21.36 28.37 -20.37
CA THR A 228 21.23 27.08 -19.67
C THR A 228 19.76 26.67 -19.54
N ALA A 229 19.47 25.37 -19.61
CA ALA A 229 18.10 24.87 -19.58
C ALA A 229 17.94 23.73 -18.57
N ASN A 230 18.32 24.00 -17.32
CA ASN A 230 18.27 23.05 -16.22
C ASN A 230 17.03 23.28 -15.34
N SER A 231 16.53 22.21 -14.71
CA SER A 231 15.48 22.32 -13.68
C SER A 231 15.53 21.12 -12.74
N THR A 232 14.89 21.27 -11.59
CA THR A 232 14.72 20.21 -10.59
C THR A 232 13.24 19.97 -10.33
N ALA A 233 12.84 18.70 -10.33
CA ALA A 233 11.50 18.26 -9.97
C ALA A 233 11.57 17.23 -8.84
N SER A 234 10.65 17.34 -7.89
CA SER A 234 10.48 16.41 -6.79
C SER A 234 9.26 15.54 -7.05
N VAL A 235 9.46 14.22 -7.03
CA VAL A 235 8.40 13.23 -7.22
C VAL A 235 8.02 12.65 -5.86
N ASN A 236 6.88 13.06 -5.33
CA ASN A 236 6.36 12.57 -4.06
C ASN A 236 5.48 11.36 -4.30
N ILE A 237 5.88 10.20 -3.75
CA ILE A 237 5.20 8.93 -3.94
C ILE A 237 4.51 8.55 -2.65
N ARG A 238 3.21 8.27 -2.75
CA ARG A 238 2.39 7.77 -1.65
C ARG A 238 1.81 6.42 -2.03
N TYR A 239 1.97 5.45 -1.15
CA TYR A 239 1.33 4.15 -1.28
C TYR A 239 0.08 4.11 -0.40
N GLU A 240 -0.99 3.55 -0.95
CA GLU A 240 -2.31 3.40 -0.30
C GLU A 240 -2.86 1.98 -0.49
#